data_AF-A0A971HVV0-F1
#
_entry.id   AF-A0A971HVV0-F1
#
_cell.length_a   1.000
_cell.length_b   1.000
_cell.length_c   1.000
_cell.angle_alpha   90.00
_cell.angle_beta   90.00
_cell.angle_gamma   90.00
#
_symmetry.space_group_name_H-M   'P 1'
#
loop_
_entity.id
_entity.type
_entity.pdbx_description
1 polymer ?
#
loop_
_entity_poly.entity_id
_entity_poly.type
_entity_poly.pdbx_seq_one_letter_code
_entity_poly.pdbx_strand_id
1 'polypeptide(L)'
;MPDHHIAPFVPPPRDPLQAHLDNMLLTRQHPWTFLLWDHPLLLCPDPSPLDFSPVAHTCIHVGDQNWYLELDSLDCVSCHPALADLPARISLPQEVQLALLDLACSSVQTMLAQLMKTQVKFSETALGPAPLSSKVSTLSLNLSSADSSPIISPMSVRIHVPSRHSALFLADRLAALPLGSKNSLPHDLFTKICLDAGSMILTLSELIDLRPGDVLLPQDYPAAQGRIILRLYSGPSKVTNTSRYQDIMCTIQGNQATIVTITRTAKESAMTTDPSAPQPENSPTNTDAPSATTETEITKTEAIDTGAIEVELCFELDRQQMSIADIVALVPGYTFTLGCDPLAPVALRVHGLVVGTGRLVDINGILGVQITTLTQPEGQNAGL
;
A
#
# COMPACT_ATOMS: atom_id res chain seq x y z
N MET A 1 28.85 14.63 -28.92
CA MET A 1 27.84 14.39 -27.87
C MET A 1 27.02 13.21 -28.34
N PRO A 2 26.99 12.07 -27.64
CA PRO A 2 26.17 10.93 -28.07
C PRO A 2 24.71 11.27 -27.78
N ASP A 3 23.85 11.19 -28.80
CA ASP A 3 22.40 11.30 -28.63
C ASP A 3 21.91 10.21 -27.67
N HIS A 4 21.55 10.60 -26.45
CA HIS A 4 20.96 9.69 -25.48
C HIS A 4 19.49 9.49 -25.85
N HIS A 5 19.20 8.35 -26.47
CA HIS A 5 17.83 7.93 -26.73
C HIS A 5 17.10 7.66 -25.42
N ILE A 6 16.19 8.56 -25.08
CA ILE A 6 15.27 8.45 -23.94
C ILE A 6 14.14 7.47 -24.32
N ALA A 7 14.07 6.33 -23.64
CA ALA A 7 12.97 5.38 -23.78
C ALA A 7 11.88 5.63 -22.71
N PRO A 8 10.59 5.42 -23.03
CA PRO A 8 9.52 5.47 -22.03
C PRO A 8 9.60 4.28 -21.07
N PHE A 9 9.34 4.52 -19.78
CA PHE A 9 9.31 3.52 -18.71
C PHE A 9 8.28 2.41 -18.98
N VAL A 10 8.43 1.22 -18.40
CA VAL A 10 7.41 0.15 -18.45
C VAL A 10 7.32 -0.51 -17.06
N PRO A 11 6.15 -0.50 -16.38
CA PRO A 11 6.03 -1.07 -15.04
C PRO A 11 6.25 -2.60 -15.02
N PRO A 12 6.83 -3.16 -13.93
CA PRO A 12 7.01 -4.61 -13.78
C PRO A 12 5.67 -5.35 -13.88
N PRO A 13 5.60 -6.42 -14.69
CA PRO A 13 4.37 -7.17 -14.87
C PRO A 13 4.11 -8.05 -13.64
N ARG A 14 3.11 -7.72 -12.81
CA ARG A 14 2.38 -8.77 -12.06
C ARG A 14 1.55 -9.60 -13.05
N ASP A 15 1.06 -10.76 -12.66
CA ASP A 15 0.05 -11.43 -13.49
C ASP A 15 -1.31 -10.77 -13.22
N PRO A 16 -2.06 -10.28 -14.24
CA PRO A 16 -3.29 -9.53 -14.00
C PRO A 16 -4.36 -10.35 -13.29
N LEU A 17 -4.34 -11.67 -13.48
CA LEU A 17 -5.29 -12.57 -12.84
C LEU A 17 -4.95 -12.78 -11.36
N GLN A 18 -3.66 -12.87 -11.03
CA GLN A 18 -3.22 -12.94 -9.64
C GLN A 18 -3.62 -11.68 -8.88
N ALA A 19 -3.36 -10.50 -9.47
CA ALA A 19 -3.77 -9.23 -8.88
C ALA A 19 -5.28 -9.21 -8.63
N HIS A 20 -6.09 -9.55 -9.64
CA HIS A 20 -7.55 -9.60 -9.49
C HIS A 20 -8.02 -10.51 -8.34
N LEU A 21 -7.39 -11.67 -8.15
CA LEU A 21 -7.71 -12.59 -7.05
C LEU A 21 -7.37 -12.00 -5.68
N ASP A 22 -6.16 -11.48 -5.51
CA ASP A 22 -5.72 -10.82 -4.27
C ASP A 22 -6.72 -9.73 -3.88
N ASN A 23 -7.18 -8.96 -4.87
CA ASN A 23 -8.12 -7.87 -4.65
C ASN A 23 -9.49 -8.35 -4.18
N MET A 24 -10.01 -9.38 -4.86
CA MET A 24 -11.29 -9.95 -4.44
C MET A 24 -11.19 -10.48 -3.02
N LEU A 25 -10.07 -11.08 -2.64
CA LEU A 25 -9.85 -11.63 -1.32
C LEU A 25 -9.75 -10.56 -0.23
N LEU A 26 -8.88 -9.56 -0.42
CA LEU A 26 -8.55 -8.57 0.60
C LEU A 26 -9.65 -7.53 0.84
N THR A 27 -10.52 -7.29 -0.14
CA THR A 27 -11.62 -6.30 -0.03
C THR A 27 -12.85 -6.80 0.73
N ARG A 28 -12.89 -8.09 1.09
CA ARG A 28 -14.03 -8.66 1.81
C ARG A 28 -13.97 -8.38 3.29
N GLN A 29 -15.12 -8.46 3.93
CA GLN A 29 -15.22 -8.42 5.38
C GLN A 29 -14.52 -9.65 5.97
N HIS A 30 -13.39 -9.41 6.64
CA HIS A 30 -12.60 -10.38 7.40
C HIS A 30 -12.20 -9.77 8.77
N PRO A 31 -11.77 -10.55 9.79
CA PRO A 31 -11.50 -12.00 9.78
C PRO A 31 -12.76 -12.84 9.52
N TRP A 32 -12.63 -13.91 8.73
CA TRP A 32 -13.68 -14.92 8.62
C TRP A 32 -13.58 -15.87 9.79
N THR A 33 -14.71 -16.18 10.41
CA THR A 33 -14.77 -17.08 11.56
C THR A 33 -15.35 -18.42 11.18
N PHE A 34 -14.76 -19.49 11.69
CA PHE A 34 -15.29 -20.84 11.54
C PHE A 34 -14.93 -21.71 12.73
N LEU A 35 -15.64 -22.83 12.89
CA LEU A 35 -15.32 -23.83 13.90
C LEU A 35 -14.49 -24.94 13.26
N LEU A 36 -13.33 -25.21 13.85
CA LEU A 36 -12.60 -26.46 13.63
C LEU A 36 -12.88 -27.37 14.83
N TRP A 37 -13.71 -28.39 14.62
CA TRP A 37 -14.37 -29.13 15.71
C TRP A 37 -15.10 -28.16 16.65
N ASP A 38 -14.63 -27.99 17.88
CA ASP A 38 -15.22 -27.10 18.88
C ASP A 38 -14.42 -25.79 19.08
N HIS A 39 -13.39 -25.56 18.24
CA HIS A 39 -12.48 -24.41 18.39
C HIS A 39 -12.79 -23.31 17.38
N PRO A 40 -13.09 -22.07 17.83
CA PRO A 40 -13.30 -20.94 16.95
C PRO A 40 -11.98 -20.44 16.39
N LEU A 41 -11.84 -20.49 15.06
CA LEU A 41 -10.68 -20.02 14.33
C LEU A 41 -11.01 -18.78 13.50
N LEU A 42 -9.98 -17.95 13.30
CA LEU A 42 -9.99 -16.77 12.46
C LEU A 42 -9.14 -17.03 11.22
N LEU A 43 -9.69 -16.72 10.05
CA LEU A 43 -8.99 -16.75 8.78
C LEU A 43 -8.87 -15.32 8.23
N CYS A 44 -7.65 -14.89 7.99
CA CYS A 44 -7.33 -13.57 7.44
C CYS A 44 -6.55 -13.70 6.13
N PRO A 45 -6.88 -12.93 5.10
CA PRO A 45 -6.03 -12.86 3.92
C PRO A 45 -4.71 -12.14 4.20
N ASP A 46 -3.65 -12.57 3.51
CA ASP A 46 -2.35 -11.90 3.52
C ASP A 46 -2.13 -11.14 2.19
N PRO A 47 -1.73 -9.86 2.23
CA PRO A 47 -1.53 -9.05 1.04
C PRO A 47 -0.27 -9.40 0.23
N SER A 48 0.59 -10.27 0.76
CA SER A 48 1.82 -10.69 0.12
C SER A 48 1.85 -12.20 -0.12
N PRO A 49 2.56 -12.69 -1.17
CA PRO A 49 2.87 -14.11 -1.28
C PRO A 49 3.67 -14.51 -0.03
N LEU A 50 3.12 -15.40 0.79
CA LEU A 50 3.81 -15.87 1.99
C LEU A 50 5.01 -16.72 1.58
N ASP A 51 6.20 -16.35 2.03
CA ASP A 51 7.43 -17.13 1.82
C ASP A 51 7.59 -18.11 2.99
N PHE A 52 7.04 -19.32 2.83
CA PHE A 52 7.21 -20.42 3.78
C PHE A 52 7.47 -21.75 3.07
N SER A 53 8.18 -22.63 3.76
CA SER A 53 8.43 -24.02 3.38
C SER A 53 7.26 -24.90 3.83
N PRO A 54 6.51 -25.53 2.92
CA PRO A 54 5.36 -26.35 3.29
C PRO A 54 5.76 -27.59 4.11
N VAL A 55 5.10 -27.78 5.25
CA VAL A 55 5.23 -28.97 6.09
C VAL A 55 4.30 -30.08 5.59
N ALA A 56 3.12 -29.72 5.10
CA ALA A 56 2.15 -30.65 4.55
C ALA A 56 1.30 -29.99 3.47
N HIS A 57 0.66 -30.83 2.66
CA HIS A 57 -0.36 -30.41 1.71
C HIS A 57 -1.55 -31.37 1.70
N THR A 58 -2.66 -30.88 1.15
CA THR A 58 -3.86 -31.67 0.84
C THR A 58 -4.41 -31.25 -0.53
N CYS A 59 -4.93 -32.20 -1.30
CA CYS A 59 -5.60 -31.93 -2.56
C CYS A 59 -7.05 -31.55 -2.30
N ILE A 60 -7.52 -30.47 -2.93
CA ILE A 60 -8.89 -29.99 -2.87
C ILE A 60 -9.52 -30.16 -4.25
N HIS A 61 -10.47 -31.08 -4.37
CA HIS A 61 -11.26 -31.28 -5.56
C HIS A 61 -12.43 -30.28 -5.56
N VAL A 62 -12.39 -29.31 -6.48
CA VAL A 62 -13.43 -28.28 -6.66
C VAL A 62 -14.09 -28.51 -8.02
N GLY A 63 -15.27 -29.13 -8.03
CA GLY A 63 -15.83 -29.69 -9.26
C GLY A 63 -14.88 -30.72 -9.88
N ASP A 64 -14.47 -30.50 -11.13
CA ASP A 64 -13.54 -31.38 -11.86
C ASP A 64 -12.07 -30.89 -11.80
N GLN A 65 -11.75 -29.91 -10.95
CA GLN A 65 -10.41 -29.32 -10.86
C GLN A 65 -9.74 -29.68 -9.54
N ASN A 66 -8.45 -30.01 -9.61
CA ASN A 66 -7.62 -30.32 -8.44
C ASN A 66 -6.82 -29.08 -8.03
N TRP A 67 -7.10 -28.56 -6.86
CA TRP A 67 -6.38 -27.47 -6.21
C TRP A 67 -5.51 -28.06 -5.11
N TYR A 68 -4.54 -27.30 -4.62
CA TYR A 68 -3.71 -27.74 -3.49
C TYR A 68 -3.74 -26.73 -2.38
N LEU A 69 -3.78 -27.20 -1.15
CA LEU A 69 -3.59 -26.39 0.04
C LEU A 69 -2.30 -26.83 0.72
N GLU A 70 -1.42 -25.88 1.00
CA GLU A 70 -0.18 -26.06 1.73
C GLU A 70 -0.25 -25.38 3.10
N LEU A 71 0.37 -26.01 4.09
CA LEU A 71 0.46 -25.53 5.47
C LEU A 71 1.93 -25.41 5.87
N ASP A 72 2.27 -24.37 6.62
CA ASP A 72 3.60 -24.21 7.24
C ASP A 72 3.75 -24.99 8.57
N SER A 73 2.64 -25.47 9.13
CA SER A 73 2.58 -26.18 10.41
C SER A 73 1.43 -27.18 10.44
N LEU A 74 1.49 -28.16 11.33
CA LEU A 74 0.40 -29.10 11.63
C LEU A 74 -0.24 -28.84 13.01
N ASP A 75 0.07 -27.73 13.66
CA ASP A 75 -0.39 -27.44 15.03
C ASP A 75 -1.91 -27.47 15.17
N CYS A 76 -2.66 -27.18 14.09
CA CYS A 76 -4.13 -27.27 14.05
C CYS A 76 -4.68 -28.64 14.47
N VAL A 77 -3.94 -29.73 14.28
CA VAL A 77 -4.40 -31.08 14.69
C VAL A 77 -4.46 -31.23 16.21
N SER A 78 -3.73 -30.40 16.96
CA SER A 78 -3.71 -30.39 18.43
C SER A 78 -5.04 -29.94 19.04
N CYS A 79 -5.89 -29.27 18.25
CA CYS A 79 -7.27 -28.92 18.62
C CYS A 79 -8.23 -30.11 18.59
N HIS A 80 -7.82 -31.30 18.14
CA HIS A 80 -8.75 -32.41 18.02
C HIS A 80 -9.23 -32.88 19.41
N PRO A 81 -10.55 -33.04 19.65
CA PRO A 81 -11.09 -33.42 20.97
C PRO A 81 -10.49 -34.70 21.57
N ALA A 82 -10.13 -35.68 20.74
CA ALA A 82 -9.48 -36.92 21.20
C ALA A 82 -8.07 -36.72 21.80
N LEU A 83 -7.47 -35.53 21.67
CA LEU A 83 -6.18 -35.20 22.28
C LEU A 83 -6.32 -34.39 23.57
N ALA A 84 -7.54 -34.07 24.03
CA ALA A 84 -7.78 -33.17 25.16
C ALA A 84 -7.12 -33.63 26.47
N ASP A 85 -7.04 -34.95 26.69
CA ASP A 85 -6.44 -35.55 27.89
C ASP A 85 -4.91 -35.75 27.76
N LEU A 86 -4.32 -35.40 26.62
CA LEU A 86 -2.89 -35.55 26.37
C LEU A 86 -2.13 -34.28 26.76
N PRO A 87 -0.88 -34.39 27.22
CA PRO A 87 -0.02 -33.23 27.45
C PRO A 87 0.15 -32.39 26.18
N ALA A 88 0.14 -31.06 26.34
CA ALA A 88 0.13 -30.06 25.26
C ALA A 88 1.30 -30.10 24.26
N ARG A 89 2.31 -30.97 24.46
CA ARG A 89 3.45 -31.15 23.55
C ARG A 89 3.76 -32.64 23.33
N ILE A 90 2.72 -33.45 23.14
CA ILE A 90 2.93 -34.83 22.74
C ILE A 90 3.43 -34.87 21.29
N SER A 91 4.53 -35.59 21.05
CA SER A 91 4.97 -35.86 19.69
C SER A 91 4.10 -36.96 19.10
N LEU A 92 3.17 -36.59 18.23
CA LEU A 92 2.31 -37.54 17.54
C LEU A 92 3.07 -38.20 16.39
N PRO A 93 2.91 -39.52 16.16
CA PRO A 93 3.39 -40.16 14.94
C PRO A 93 2.82 -39.49 13.69
N GLN A 94 3.59 -39.48 12.60
CA GLN A 94 3.23 -38.81 11.35
C GLN A 94 1.88 -39.30 10.81
N GLU A 95 1.61 -40.61 10.90
CA GLU A 95 0.37 -41.22 10.41
C GLU A 95 -0.85 -40.69 11.18
N VAL A 96 -0.69 -40.45 12.48
CA VAL A 96 -1.75 -39.87 13.33
C VAL A 96 -1.96 -38.40 12.97
N GLN A 97 -0.87 -37.64 12.74
CA GLN A 97 -0.97 -36.24 12.32
C GLN A 97 -1.72 -36.11 10.99
N LEU A 98 -1.38 -36.93 9.99
CA LEU A 98 -2.05 -36.93 8.68
C LEU A 98 -3.52 -37.33 8.80
N ALA A 99 -3.84 -38.36 9.60
CA ALA A 99 -5.22 -38.77 9.83
C ALA A 99 -6.03 -37.66 10.50
N LEU A 100 -5.49 -36.99 11.51
CA LEU A 100 -6.17 -35.86 12.15
C LEU A 100 -6.32 -34.66 11.22
N LEU A 101 -5.35 -34.42 10.34
CA LEU A 101 -5.45 -33.41 9.30
C LEU A 101 -6.57 -33.73 8.29
N ASP A 102 -6.77 -35.00 7.92
CA ASP A 102 -7.91 -35.43 7.09
C ASP A 102 -9.26 -35.16 7.78
N LEU A 103 -9.35 -35.40 9.10
CA LEU A 103 -10.54 -35.06 9.89
C LEU A 103 -10.76 -33.54 9.95
N ALA A 104 -9.68 -32.75 10.08
CA ALA A 104 -9.75 -31.29 10.06
C ALA A 104 -10.29 -30.78 8.71
N CYS A 105 -9.76 -31.30 7.60
CA CYS A 105 -10.22 -30.98 6.24
C CYS A 105 -11.71 -31.33 6.04
N SER A 106 -12.14 -32.49 6.56
CA SER A 106 -13.53 -32.92 6.50
C SER A 106 -14.47 -31.95 7.25
N SER A 107 -13.99 -31.33 8.33
CA SER A 107 -14.78 -30.40 9.15
C SER A 107 -15.08 -29.08 8.41
N VAL A 108 -14.16 -28.61 7.56
CA VAL A 108 -14.32 -27.37 6.79
C VAL A 108 -14.93 -27.58 5.39
N GLN A 109 -15.07 -28.83 4.95
CA GLN A 109 -15.54 -29.18 3.61
C GLN A 109 -16.93 -28.61 3.27
N THR A 110 -17.88 -28.71 4.19
CA THR A 110 -19.26 -28.21 3.96
C THR A 110 -19.27 -26.69 3.82
N MET A 111 -18.51 -25.99 4.65
CA MET A 111 -18.37 -24.53 4.58
C MET A 111 -17.76 -24.11 3.25
N LEU A 112 -16.67 -24.76 2.84
CA LEU A 112 -16.02 -24.44 1.58
C LEU A 112 -16.94 -24.75 0.39
N ALA A 113 -17.68 -25.87 0.42
CA ALA A 113 -18.67 -26.19 -0.62
C ALA A 113 -19.79 -25.15 -0.73
N GLN A 114 -20.26 -24.59 0.40
CA GLN A 114 -21.24 -23.52 0.42
C GLN A 114 -20.69 -22.22 -0.18
N LEU A 115 -19.48 -21.81 0.20
CA LEU A 115 -18.80 -20.64 -0.38
C LEU A 115 -18.62 -20.81 -1.89
N MET A 116 -18.13 -21.98 -2.30
CA MET A 116 -17.82 -22.27 -3.69
C MET A 116 -19.08 -22.57 -4.52
N LYS A 117 -20.24 -22.79 -3.88
CA LYS A 117 -21.50 -23.23 -4.52
C LYS A 117 -21.30 -24.38 -5.51
N THR A 118 -20.39 -25.30 -5.18
CA THR A 118 -20.09 -26.50 -5.95
C THR A 118 -19.60 -27.60 -5.00
N GLN A 119 -19.49 -28.82 -5.50
CA GLN A 119 -18.93 -29.92 -4.71
C GLN A 119 -17.46 -29.65 -4.42
N VAL A 120 -17.10 -29.77 -3.14
CA VAL A 120 -15.72 -29.73 -2.65
C VAL A 120 -15.44 -31.04 -1.92
N LYS A 121 -14.28 -31.64 -2.18
CA LYS A 121 -13.76 -32.82 -1.47
C LYS A 121 -12.26 -32.67 -1.21
N PHE A 122 -11.81 -33.18 -0.08
CA PHE A 122 -10.38 -33.26 0.25
C PHE A 122 -9.89 -34.69 0.05
N SER A 123 -8.64 -34.83 -0.38
CA SER A 123 -7.95 -36.12 -0.49
C SER A 123 -6.44 -35.94 -0.62
N GLU A 124 -5.70 -37.05 -0.66
CA GLU A 124 -4.26 -37.06 -0.93
C GLU A 124 -3.45 -36.15 0.02
N THR A 125 -3.72 -36.26 1.32
CA THR A 125 -2.97 -35.53 2.35
C THR A 125 -1.60 -36.17 2.57
N ALA A 126 -0.54 -35.37 2.47
CA ALA A 126 0.82 -35.84 2.59
C ALA A 126 1.74 -34.77 3.20
N LEU A 127 2.90 -35.21 3.73
CA LEU A 127 3.95 -34.30 4.17
C LEU A 127 4.73 -33.73 2.98
N GLY A 128 5.24 -32.51 3.17
CA GLY A 128 6.01 -31.78 2.19
C GLY A 128 5.16 -30.95 1.21
N PRO A 129 5.79 -30.36 0.19
CA PRO A 129 5.14 -29.46 -0.76
C PRO A 129 4.19 -30.19 -1.69
N ALA A 130 3.22 -29.46 -2.22
CA ALA A 130 2.26 -29.99 -3.18
C ALA A 130 2.94 -30.31 -4.54
N PRO A 131 2.48 -31.34 -5.27
CA PRO A 131 2.97 -31.68 -6.61
C PRO A 131 2.36 -30.73 -7.66
N LEU A 132 2.81 -29.48 -7.67
CA LEU A 132 2.28 -28.43 -8.52
C LEU A 132 2.68 -28.60 -9.99
N SER A 133 1.73 -28.32 -10.91
CA SER A 133 2.01 -28.13 -12.33
C SER A 133 2.20 -26.64 -12.66
N SER A 134 2.72 -26.30 -13.85
CA SER A 134 3.18 -24.94 -14.16
C SER A 134 2.07 -23.88 -14.16
N LYS A 135 2.40 -22.68 -13.66
CA LYS A 135 1.58 -21.44 -13.53
C LYS A 135 0.23 -21.65 -12.85
N VAL A 136 0.27 -21.63 -11.53
CA VAL A 136 -0.90 -21.58 -10.64
C VAL A 136 -1.03 -20.18 -10.03
N SER A 137 -2.27 -19.71 -9.84
CA SER A 137 -2.54 -18.55 -8.99
C SER A 137 -2.56 -19.00 -7.53
N THR A 138 -2.23 -18.11 -6.60
CA THR A 138 -2.14 -18.46 -5.17
C THR A 138 -3.01 -17.57 -4.31
N LEU A 139 -3.59 -18.11 -3.25
CA LEU A 139 -4.15 -17.33 -2.14
C LEU A 139 -3.28 -17.53 -0.91
N SER A 140 -2.89 -16.43 -0.28
CA SER A 140 -2.20 -16.43 1.01
C SER A 140 -3.20 -16.11 2.12
N LEU A 141 -3.26 -16.98 3.13
CA LEU A 141 -4.16 -16.85 4.26
C LEU A 141 -3.39 -17.14 5.56
N ASN A 142 -3.75 -16.46 6.64
CA ASN A 142 -3.28 -16.72 7.99
C ASN A 142 -4.44 -17.29 8.81
N LEU A 143 -4.18 -18.38 9.53
CA LEU A 143 -5.11 -19.02 10.43
C LEU A 143 -4.64 -18.81 11.87
N SER A 144 -5.54 -18.37 12.75
CA SER A 144 -5.25 -18.20 14.17
C SER A 144 -6.44 -18.56 15.05
N SER A 145 -6.21 -18.80 16.34
CA SER A 145 -7.28 -18.96 17.32
C SER A 145 -8.02 -17.65 17.55
N ALA A 146 -9.34 -17.69 17.70
CA ALA A 146 -10.13 -16.55 18.16
C ALA A 146 -9.99 -16.31 19.68
N ASP A 147 -9.55 -17.33 20.43
CA ASP A 147 -9.44 -17.29 21.88
C ASP A 147 -8.17 -16.58 22.36
N SER A 148 -8.26 -15.89 23.51
CA SER A 148 -7.14 -15.14 24.11
C SER A 148 -5.99 -16.02 24.63
N SER A 149 -6.27 -17.30 24.92
CA SER A 149 -5.29 -18.32 25.27
C SER A 149 -5.26 -19.37 24.16
N PRO A 150 -4.44 -19.19 23.12
CA PRO A 150 -4.57 -19.95 21.89
C PRO A 150 -4.07 -21.39 22.06
N ILE A 151 -4.88 -22.34 21.61
CA ILE A 151 -4.50 -23.77 21.55
C ILE A 151 -3.58 -24.02 20.34
N ILE A 152 -3.75 -23.25 19.27
CA ILE A 152 -2.94 -23.32 18.05
C ILE A 152 -2.06 -22.08 17.92
N SER A 153 -0.83 -22.26 17.45
CA SER A 153 -0.01 -21.15 16.99
C SER A 153 -0.59 -20.57 15.69
N PRO A 154 -0.42 -19.26 15.40
CA PRO A 154 -0.76 -18.72 14.11
C PRO A 154 0.00 -19.45 12.99
N MET A 155 -0.71 -19.83 11.94
CA MET A 155 -0.16 -20.63 10.85
C MET A 155 -0.52 -20.07 9.48
N SER A 156 0.37 -20.27 8.52
CA SER A 156 0.24 -19.84 7.14
C SER A 156 -0.42 -20.94 6.31
N VAL A 157 -1.39 -20.54 5.49
CA VAL A 157 -2.08 -21.41 4.55
C VAL A 157 -1.93 -20.82 3.16
N ARG A 158 -1.44 -21.62 2.21
CA ARG A 158 -1.36 -21.24 0.80
C ARG A 158 -2.25 -22.14 -0.03
N ILE A 159 -3.17 -21.57 -0.80
CA ILE A 159 -4.02 -22.32 -1.72
C ILE A 159 -3.55 -22.07 -3.14
N HIS A 160 -3.22 -23.14 -3.86
CA HIS A 160 -2.84 -23.13 -5.27
C HIS A 160 -4.04 -23.41 -6.14
N VAL A 161 -4.31 -22.48 -7.06
CA VAL A 161 -5.43 -22.48 -7.98
C VAL A 161 -4.90 -22.83 -9.38
N PRO A 162 -5.33 -23.97 -9.96
CA PRO A 162 -4.59 -24.67 -11.02
C PRO A 162 -4.70 -24.03 -12.41
N SER A 163 -5.67 -23.16 -12.63
CA SER A 163 -5.94 -22.63 -13.97
C SER A 163 -6.57 -21.25 -13.93
N ARG A 164 -6.51 -20.55 -15.08
CA ARG A 164 -7.20 -19.26 -15.26
C ARG A 164 -8.71 -19.38 -15.02
N HIS A 165 -9.31 -20.49 -15.44
CA HIS A 165 -10.73 -20.74 -15.24
C HIS A 165 -11.06 -20.87 -13.75
N SER A 166 -10.28 -21.66 -13.00
CA SER A 166 -10.44 -21.83 -11.55
C SER A 166 -10.25 -20.52 -10.79
N ALA A 167 -9.30 -19.69 -11.21
CA ALA A 167 -9.05 -18.37 -10.62
C ALA A 167 -10.22 -17.40 -10.85
N LEU A 168 -10.75 -17.31 -12.07
CA LEU A 168 -11.92 -16.46 -12.34
C LEU A 168 -13.17 -16.97 -11.60
N PHE A 169 -13.35 -18.29 -11.52
CA PHE A 169 -14.42 -18.89 -10.73
C PHE A 169 -14.32 -18.49 -9.26
N LEU A 170 -13.12 -18.61 -8.66
CA LEU A 170 -12.89 -18.20 -7.27
C LEU A 170 -13.14 -16.71 -7.05
N ALA A 171 -12.67 -15.86 -7.96
CA ALA A 171 -12.88 -14.42 -7.88
C ALA A 171 -14.38 -14.07 -7.83
N ASP A 172 -15.21 -14.74 -8.63
CA ASP A 172 -16.67 -14.58 -8.61
C ASP A 172 -17.30 -15.06 -7.29
N ARG A 173 -16.78 -16.15 -6.69
CA ARG A 173 -17.21 -16.61 -5.36
C ARG A 173 -16.87 -15.61 -4.26
N LEU A 174 -15.65 -15.07 -4.29
CA LEU A 174 -15.21 -14.03 -3.36
C LEU A 174 -16.01 -12.75 -3.54
N ALA A 175 -16.32 -12.34 -4.77
CA ALA A 175 -17.11 -11.14 -5.04
C ALA A 175 -18.50 -11.14 -4.38
N ALA A 176 -19.07 -12.32 -4.13
CA ALA A 176 -20.35 -12.48 -3.44
C ALA A 176 -20.26 -12.28 -1.91
N LEU A 177 -19.07 -12.25 -1.33
CA LEU A 177 -18.88 -11.95 0.09
C LEU A 177 -19.04 -10.44 0.36
N PRO A 178 -19.58 -10.06 1.53
CA PRO A 178 -19.74 -8.66 1.92
C PRO A 178 -18.42 -7.90 1.86
N LEU A 179 -18.48 -6.64 1.43
CA LEU A 179 -17.33 -5.73 1.50
C LEU A 179 -17.05 -5.36 2.96
N GLY A 180 -15.78 -5.26 3.32
CA GLY A 180 -15.36 -4.83 4.65
C GLY A 180 -15.63 -3.33 4.85
N SER A 181 -16.62 -2.98 5.66
CA SER A 181 -16.87 -1.60 6.11
C SER A 181 -16.69 -1.51 7.62
N LYS A 182 -15.78 -0.65 8.08
CA LYS A 182 -15.70 -0.29 9.50
C LYS A 182 -16.68 0.80 9.92
N ASN A 183 -17.39 1.48 9.00
CA ASN A 183 -18.45 2.47 9.29
C ASN A 183 -19.26 2.76 8.02
N SER A 184 -20.58 2.57 8.05
CA SER A 184 -21.46 2.85 6.90
C SER A 184 -21.66 4.37 6.72
N LEU A 185 -20.95 4.96 5.77
CA LEU A 185 -21.24 6.28 5.20
C LEU A 185 -22.12 6.12 3.95
N PRO A 186 -22.88 7.16 3.53
CA PRO A 186 -23.71 7.10 2.32
C PRO A 186 -22.87 6.81 1.06
N HIS A 187 -23.31 5.85 0.24
CA HIS A 187 -22.62 5.42 -0.98
C HIS A 187 -22.54 6.50 -2.09
N ASP A 188 -23.37 7.55 -2.02
CA ASP A 188 -23.52 8.56 -3.07
C ASP A 188 -22.62 9.81 -2.90
N LEU A 189 -21.75 9.83 -1.89
CA LEU A 189 -20.82 10.95 -1.67
C LEU A 189 -19.48 10.66 -2.36
N PHE A 190 -18.93 11.63 -3.09
CA PHE A 190 -17.65 11.50 -3.81
C PHE A 190 -16.63 12.55 -3.37
N THR A 191 -15.35 12.22 -3.45
CA THR A 191 -14.24 13.16 -3.27
C THR A 191 -13.16 12.96 -4.33
N LYS A 192 -12.32 13.98 -4.52
CA LYS A 192 -11.19 13.93 -5.44
C LYS A 192 -10.00 13.26 -4.78
N ILE A 193 -9.38 12.34 -5.51
CA ILE A 193 -8.13 11.66 -5.15
C ILE A 193 -7.05 12.03 -6.16
N CYS A 194 -5.79 12.11 -5.72
CA CYS A 194 -4.64 12.38 -6.58
C CYS A 194 -3.75 11.13 -6.65
N LEU A 195 -3.14 10.89 -7.80
CA LEU A 195 -2.25 9.76 -8.05
C LEU A 195 -0.88 10.31 -8.41
N ASP A 196 0.08 10.19 -7.52
CA ASP A 196 1.41 10.76 -7.65
C ASP A 196 2.42 9.68 -8.04
N ALA A 197 3.18 9.91 -9.11
CA ALA A 197 4.26 9.03 -9.58
C ALA A 197 5.54 9.16 -8.74
N GLY A 198 5.70 10.31 -8.08
CA GLY A 198 6.76 10.57 -7.11
C GLY A 198 6.74 12.03 -6.67
N SER A 199 7.75 12.41 -5.89
CA SER A 199 7.97 13.80 -5.47
C SER A 199 9.45 14.11 -5.32
N MET A 200 9.80 15.38 -5.30
CA MET A 200 11.14 15.86 -5.00
C MET A 200 11.07 17.14 -4.18
N ILE A 201 11.99 17.33 -3.25
CA ILE A 201 12.18 18.61 -2.57
C ILE A 201 13.12 19.46 -3.43
N LEU A 202 12.70 20.68 -3.69
CA LEU A 202 13.50 21.71 -4.35
C LEU A 202 13.51 22.96 -3.49
N THR A 203 14.59 23.73 -3.56
CA THR A 203 14.58 25.10 -3.09
C THR A 203 13.75 25.98 -4.03
N LEU A 204 13.23 27.10 -3.53
CA LEU A 204 12.47 28.03 -4.35
C LEU A 204 13.31 28.58 -5.51
N SER A 205 14.61 28.80 -5.29
CA SER A 205 15.55 29.17 -6.34
C SER A 205 15.63 28.11 -7.44
N GLU A 206 15.83 26.84 -7.08
CA GLU A 206 15.87 25.74 -8.06
C GLU A 206 14.56 25.61 -8.84
N LEU A 207 13.42 25.78 -8.17
CA LEU A 207 12.10 25.71 -8.81
C LEU A 207 11.92 26.83 -9.85
N ILE A 208 12.37 28.05 -9.55
CA ILE A 208 12.27 29.21 -10.45
C ILE A 208 13.18 29.04 -11.66
N ASP A 209 14.35 28.45 -11.47
CA ASP A 209 15.36 28.29 -12.53
C ASP A 209 15.06 27.13 -13.50
N LEU A 210 14.04 26.30 -13.23
CA LEU A 210 13.63 25.20 -14.10
C LEU A 210 13.26 25.69 -15.51
N ARG A 211 13.63 24.88 -16.51
CA ARG A 211 13.36 25.14 -17.93
C ARG A 211 12.77 23.92 -18.62
N PRO A 212 11.98 24.11 -19.68
CA PRO A 212 11.62 23.01 -20.58
C PRO A 212 12.89 22.34 -21.12
N GLY A 213 12.91 21.01 -21.05
CA GLY A 213 14.03 20.17 -21.43
C GLY A 213 14.84 19.64 -20.24
N ASP A 214 14.79 20.30 -19.08
CA ASP A 214 15.47 19.85 -17.86
C ASP A 214 14.93 18.49 -17.43
N VAL A 215 15.81 17.64 -16.89
CA VAL A 215 15.43 16.34 -16.34
C VAL A 215 15.60 16.34 -14.84
N LEU A 216 14.49 16.12 -14.15
CA LEU A 216 14.42 16.00 -12.70
C LEU A 216 14.63 14.55 -12.30
N LEU A 217 15.57 14.31 -11.38
CA LEU A 217 15.95 12.97 -10.89
C LEU A 217 15.67 12.87 -9.38
N PRO A 218 14.40 12.62 -8.99
CA PRO A 218 14.04 12.43 -7.58
C PRO A 218 14.79 11.26 -6.93
N GLN A 219 15.17 11.44 -5.66
CA GLN A 219 15.88 10.40 -4.89
C GLN A 219 14.97 9.18 -4.61
N ASP A 220 13.67 9.41 -4.43
CA ASP A 220 12.65 8.36 -4.34
C ASP A 220 11.56 8.60 -5.38
N TYR A 221 11.39 7.63 -6.28
CA TYR A 221 10.41 7.68 -7.34
C TYR A 221 9.69 6.33 -7.43
N PRO A 222 8.59 6.14 -6.68
CA PRO A 222 7.88 4.86 -6.61
C PRO A 222 7.51 4.29 -7.97
N ALA A 223 7.24 5.16 -8.96
CA ALA A 223 6.92 4.71 -10.32
C ALA A 223 8.05 3.90 -10.96
N ALA A 224 9.32 4.10 -10.57
CA ALA A 224 10.45 3.31 -11.07
C ALA A 224 10.32 1.82 -10.73
N GLN A 225 9.58 1.51 -9.67
CA GLN A 225 9.30 0.16 -9.17
C GLN A 225 7.90 -0.31 -9.58
N GLY A 226 7.22 0.40 -10.49
CA GLY A 226 5.83 0.14 -10.86
C GLY A 226 4.84 0.52 -9.77
N ARG A 227 5.12 1.55 -8.97
CA ARG A 227 4.26 1.99 -7.88
C ARG A 227 3.83 3.45 -8.03
N ILE A 228 2.69 3.81 -7.48
CA ILE A 228 2.23 5.21 -7.36
C ILE A 228 1.70 5.45 -5.96
N ILE A 229 1.61 6.71 -5.57
CA ILE A 229 0.98 7.13 -4.32
C ILE A 229 -0.41 7.67 -4.63
N LEU A 230 -1.45 6.99 -4.14
CA LEU A 230 -2.78 7.56 -4.03
C LEU A 230 -2.79 8.49 -2.80
N ARG A 231 -3.00 9.79 -3.04
CA ARG A 231 -3.08 10.79 -1.99
C ARG A 231 -4.54 11.21 -1.75
N LEU A 232 -5.04 10.92 -0.55
CA LEU A 232 -6.35 11.37 -0.11
C LEU A 232 -6.24 12.74 0.55
N TYR A 233 -6.83 13.76 -0.06
CA TYR A 233 -6.93 15.09 0.53
C TYR A 233 -8.04 15.09 1.58
N SER A 234 -7.69 15.07 2.87
CA SER A 234 -8.63 15.54 3.89
C SER A 234 -8.51 17.06 3.95
N GLY A 235 -9.62 17.77 3.74
CA GLY A 235 -9.69 19.23 3.83
C GLY A 235 -9.01 19.80 5.09
N PRO A 236 -8.64 21.09 5.09
CA PRO A 236 -8.02 21.72 6.24
C PRO A 236 -8.88 21.47 7.49
N SER A 237 -8.26 20.88 8.52
CA SER A 237 -8.95 20.63 9.78
C SER A 237 -9.21 21.97 10.45
N LYS A 238 -10.48 22.30 10.74
CA LYS A 238 -10.81 23.54 11.48
C LYS A 238 -10.27 23.52 12.92
N VAL A 239 -9.86 22.35 13.42
CA VAL A 239 -9.45 22.12 14.81
C VAL A 239 -7.92 22.10 14.95
N THR A 240 -7.21 21.70 13.90
CA THR A 240 -5.76 21.63 13.85
C THR A 240 -5.36 22.29 12.55
N ASN A 241 -4.52 23.32 12.55
CA ASN A 241 -4.09 24.02 11.32
C ASN A 241 -3.14 23.14 10.45
N THR A 242 -3.43 21.85 10.38
CA THR A 242 -2.64 20.78 9.78
C THR A 242 -3.45 20.16 8.66
N SER A 243 -2.85 20.09 7.48
CA SER A 243 -3.39 19.32 6.37
C SER A 243 -3.02 17.86 6.61
N ARG A 244 -4.02 16.99 6.74
CA ARG A 244 -3.80 15.55 6.87
C ARG A 244 -3.96 14.90 5.51
N TYR A 245 -2.94 14.18 5.08
CA TYR A 245 -2.98 13.36 3.89
C TYR A 245 -2.83 11.91 4.29
N GLN A 246 -3.49 11.02 3.59
CA GLN A 246 -3.15 9.61 3.62
C GLN A 246 -2.45 9.31 2.31
N ASP A 247 -1.19 8.88 2.42
CA ASP A 247 -0.41 8.40 1.30
C ASP A 247 -0.60 6.89 1.23
N ILE A 248 -1.18 6.45 0.13
CA ILE A 248 -1.56 5.07 -0.09
C ILE A 248 -0.72 4.54 -1.24
N MET A 249 0.27 3.71 -0.92
CA MET A 249 1.14 3.10 -1.90
C MET A 249 0.32 2.10 -2.72
N CYS A 250 0.38 2.22 -4.04
CA CYS A 250 -0.25 1.32 -4.99
C CYS A 250 0.78 0.74 -5.96
N THR A 251 0.58 -0.48 -6.45
CA THR A 251 1.30 -1.02 -7.62
C THR A 251 0.46 -0.85 -8.87
N ILE A 252 1.12 -0.66 -10.01
CA ILE A 252 0.47 -0.50 -11.30
C ILE A 252 0.72 -1.72 -12.19
N GLN A 253 -0.34 -2.17 -12.84
CA GLN A 253 -0.26 -3.10 -13.93
C GLN A 253 -1.21 -2.72 -15.07
N GLY A 254 -0.65 -2.37 -16.23
CA GLY A 254 -1.44 -1.79 -17.31
C GLY A 254 -2.18 -0.56 -16.78
N ASN A 255 -3.50 -0.51 -16.95
CA ASN A 255 -4.32 0.60 -16.48
C ASN A 255 -4.96 0.36 -15.10
N GLN A 256 -4.44 -0.57 -14.30
CA GLN A 256 -4.98 -0.89 -12.97
C GLN A 256 -3.98 -0.55 -11.88
N ALA A 257 -4.46 0.13 -10.84
CA ALA A 257 -3.68 0.46 -9.64
C ALA A 257 -4.23 -0.32 -8.44
N THR A 258 -3.35 -1.04 -7.75
CA THR A 258 -3.68 -1.92 -6.62
C THR A 258 -3.03 -1.41 -5.36
N ILE A 259 -3.80 -1.13 -4.31
CA ILE A 259 -3.26 -0.65 -3.04
C ILE A 259 -2.39 -1.73 -2.41
N VAL A 260 -1.20 -1.37 -1.94
CA VAL A 260 -0.26 -2.27 -1.25
C VAL A 260 -0.17 -1.94 0.22
N THR A 261 -0.12 -0.65 0.56
CA THR A 261 0.03 -0.20 1.95
C THR A 261 -0.62 1.17 2.12
N ILE A 262 -1.24 1.39 3.28
CA ILE A 262 -1.85 2.67 3.65
C ILE A 262 -1.01 3.28 4.78
N THR A 263 -0.35 4.39 4.51
CA THR A 263 0.46 5.12 5.49
C THR A 263 -0.25 6.41 5.88
N ARG A 264 -0.37 6.67 7.19
CA ARG A 264 -0.96 7.90 7.71
C ARG A 264 0.14 8.91 8.00
N THR A 265 0.17 10.01 7.26
CA THR A 265 1.15 11.08 7.46
C THR A 265 0.43 12.34 7.92
N ALA A 266 0.79 12.85 9.11
CA ALA A 266 0.36 14.17 9.55
C ALA A 266 1.49 15.16 9.26
N LYS A 267 1.25 16.16 8.40
CA LYS A 267 2.20 17.28 8.18
C LYS A 267 1.73 18.44 9.05
N GLU A 268 2.50 18.72 10.10
CA GLU A 268 2.23 19.83 11.02
C GLU A 268 2.67 21.13 10.35
N SER A 269 1.77 22.09 10.16
CA SER A 269 2.16 23.42 9.68
C SER A 269 2.87 24.11 10.84
N ALA A 270 4.20 24.26 10.71
CA ALA A 270 5.01 24.99 11.68
C ALA A 270 4.52 26.44 11.77
N MET A 271 3.78 26.74 12.83
CA MET A 271 3.55 28.10 13.29
C MET A 271 4.25 28.17 14.64
N THR A 272 5.46 28.74 14.65
CA THR A 272 6.24 29.02 15.85
C THR A 272 5.44 29.95 16.76
N THR A 273 4.83 29.41 17.80
CA THR A 273 4.52 30.18 19.00
C THR A 273 5.60 29.87 20.01
N ASP A 274 6.59 30.77 20.08
CA ASP A 274 7.65 30.81 21.07
C ASP A 274 7.04 31.01 22.48
N PRO A 275 7.23 30.07 23.43
CA PRO A 275 6.91 30.28 24.82
C PRO A 275 8.17 30.04 25.64
N SER A 276 9.02 31.06 25.85
CA SER A 276 9.70 31.34 27.13
C SER A 276 10.90 32.27 26.93
N ALA A 277 10.76 33.53 27.33
CA ALA A 277 11.89 34.36 27.69
C ALA A 277 12.06 34.36 29.22
N PRO A 278 13.18 33.86 29.78
CA PRO A 278 13.59 34.21 31.13
C PRO A 278 14.44 35.49 31.09
N GLN A 279 14.03 36.52 31.85
CA GLN A 279 14.89 37.65 32.20
C GLN A 279 16.11 37.17 33.00
N PRO A 280 17.23 37.90 32.88
CA PRO A 280 17.99 38.21 34.08
C PRO A 280 18.30 39.70 34.21
N GLU A 281 18.02 40.22 35.40
CA GLU A 281 18.56 41.45 35.95
C GLU A 281 19.96 41.16 36.54
N ASN A 282 20.95 42.01 36.24
CA ASN A 282 21.91 42.61 37.19
C ASN A 282 23.05 43.35 36.45
N SER A 283 23.13 44.67 36.67
CA SER A 283 24.26 45.57 36.35
C SER A 283 25.25 45.62 37.54
N PRO A 284 26.27 46.53 37.63
CA PRO A 284 27.00 47.36 36.65
C PRO A 284 28.55 47.28 36.84
N THR A 285 29.39 47.91 35.99
CA THR A 285 30.58 48.72 36.41
C THR A 285 31.11 49.57 35.24
N ASN A 286 31.32 50.86 35.49
CA ASN A 286 31.82 51.92 34.61
C ASN A 286 33.34 51.84 34.32
N THR A 287 33.84 52.46 33.24
CA THR A 287 34.74 53.66 33.27
C THR A 287 35.33 54.01 31.88
N ASP A 288 34.93 55.19 31.36
CA ASP A 288 35.61 56.25 30.59
C ASP A 288 36.68 55.99 29.49
N ALA A 289 36.26 56.20 28.21
CA ALA A 289 36.60 57.26 27.22
C ALA A 289 38.09 57.71 26.97
N PRO A 290 38.46 58.31 25.78
CA PRO A 290 37.58 58.98 24.79
C PRO A 290 37.89 58.83 23.26
N SER A 291 36.91 59.30 22.47
CA SER A 291 36.99 59.97 21.16
C SER A 291 37.40 59.20 19.89
N ALA A 292 36.44 58.98 18.98
CA ALA A 292 36.20 59.87 17.82
C ALA A 292 35.03 59.37 16.95
N THR A 293 34.25 60.34 16.49
CA THR A 293 33.09 60.33 15.58
C THR A 293 33.22 59.40 14.38
N THR A 294 32.18 58.63 14.03
CA THR A 294 31.63 58.47 12.66
C THR A 294 30.29 57.71 12.73
N GLU A 295 29.22 58.43 12.38
CA GLU A 295 28.01 58.03 11.65
C GLU A 295 27.45 56.60 11.83
N THR A 296 26.33 56.56 12.57
CA THR A 296 25.09 55.84 12.26
C THR A 296 25.11 54.79 11.14
N GLU A 297 25.26 53.52 11.49
CA GLU A 297 24.75 52.39 10.70
C GLU A 297 23.84 51.55 11.59
N ILE A 298 22.54 51.85 11.52
CA ILE A 298 21.48 51.10 12.20
C ILE A 298 21.08 49.97 11.24
N THR A 299 21.23 48.74 11.71
CA THR A 299 20.49 47.53 11.31
C THR A 299 20.53 47.10 9.84
N LYS A 300 21.42 46.15 9.53
CA LYS A 300 21.12 45.12 8.54
C LYS A 300 20.11 44.15 9.18
N THR A 301 18.82 44.36 8.93
CA THR A 301 17.82 43.30 9.06
C THR A 301 18.30 42.16 8.17
N GLU A 302 18.61 41.00 8.75
CA GLU A 302 18.82 39.77 7.99
C GLU A 302 17.53 39.49 7.23
N ALA A 303 17.51 39.87 5.94
CA ALA A 303 16.42 39.52 5.06
C ALA A 303 16.35 37.99 5.01
N ILE A 304 15.17 37.43 5.24
CA ILE A 304 14.92 36.00 5.08
C ILE A 304 15.31 35.64 3.65
N ASP A 305 16.28 34.74 3.49
CA ASP A 305 16.63 34.20 2.18
C ASP A 305 15.49 33.31 1.69
N THR A 306 14.54 33.93 1.00
CA THR A 306 13.38 33.25 0.44
C THR A 306 13.75 32.20 -0.61
N GLY A 307 14.96 32.29 -1.19
CA GLY A 307 15.43 31.34 -2.18
C GLY A 307 15.75 29.96 -1.57
N ALA A 308 16.19 29.92 -0.31
CA ALA A 308 16.50 28.70 0.43
C ALA A 308 15.25 27.97 0.96
N ILE A 309 14.04 28.49 0.72
CA ILE A 309 12.80 27.85 1.16
C ILE A 309 12.59 26.55 0.38
N GLU A 310 12.55 25.42 1.09
CA GLU A 310 12.25 24.12 0.52
C GLU A 310 10.77 23.96 0.21
N VAL A 311 10.47 23.47 -0.99
CA VAL A 311 9.13 23.18 -1.48
C VAL A 311 9.07 21.78 -2.06
N GLU A 312 7.95 21.10 -1.84
CA GLU A 312 7.70 19.75 -2.39
C GLU A 312 7.08 19.88 -3.79
N LEU A 313 7.83 19.44 -4.81
CA LEU A 313 7.36 19.27 -6.17
C LEU A 313 6.83 17.84 -6.36
N CYS A 314 5.53 17.71 -6.59
CA CYS A 314 4.87 16.44 -6.86
C CYS A 314 4.74 16.20 -8.36
N PHE A 315 4.93 14.95 -8.78
CA PHE A 315 4.71 14.49 -10.15
C PHE A 315 3.36 13.77 -10.20
N GLU A 316 2.28 14.52 -10.44
CA GLU A 316 0.92 14.00 -10.46
C GLU A 316 0.63 13.31 -11.81
N LEU A 317 0.29 12.03 -11.76
CA LEU A 317 -0.10 11.23 -12.92
C LEU A 317 -1.56 11.48 -13.30
N ASP A 318 -2.48 11.45 -12.32
CA ASP A 318 -3.92 11.56 -12.56
C ASP A 318 -4.68 12.10 -11.34
N ARG A 319 -5.90 12.61 -11.59
CA ARG A 319 -6.90 12.97 -10.56
C ARG A 319 -8.25 12.37 -10.89
N GLN A 320 -8.81 11.66 -9.91
CA GLN A 320 -10.07 10.96 -10.09
C GLN A 320 -11.10 11.33 -9.02
N GLN A 321 -12.38 11.08 -9.32
CA GLN A 321 -13.43 11.05 -8.30
C GLN A 321 -13.57 9.63 -7.77
N MET A 322 -13.58 9.47 -6.46
CA MET A 322 -13.80 8.19 -5.78
C MET A 322 -14.93 8.34 -4.76
N SER A 323 -15.81 7.35 -4.67
CA SER A 323 -16.90 7.38 -3.70
C SER A 323 -16.34 7.24 -2.28
N ILE A 324 -17.02 7.81 -1.29
CA ILE A 324 -16.65 7.67 0.12
C ILE A 324 -16.77 6.21 0.56
N ALA A 325 -17.71 5.45 -0.01
CA ALA A 325 -17.81 4.02 0.23
C ALA A 325 -16.54 3.27 -0.24
N ASP A 326 -16.04 3.59 -1.44
CA ASP A 326 -14.80 3.02 -1.95
C ASP A 326 -13.60 3.46 -1.11
N ILE A 327 -13.58 4.71 -0.65
CA ILE A 327 -12.52 5.23 0.23
C ILE A 327 -12.50 4.50 1.58
N VAL A 328 -13.68 4.24 2.16
CA VAL A 328 -13.81 3.45 3.40
C VAL A 328 -13.39 1.99 3.18
N ALA A 329 -13.61 1.47 1.97
CA ALA A 329 -13.20 0.13 1.57
C ALA A 329 -11.73 0.04 1.13
N LEU A 330 -10.96 1.13 1.10
CA LEU A 330 -9.54 1.09 0.76
C LEU A 330 -8.79 0.26 1.80
N VAL A 331 -8.26 -0.83 1.33
CA VAL A 331 -7.38 -1.75 2.05
C VAL A 331 -6.29 -2.19 1.09
N PRO A 332 -5.12 -2.64 1.58
CA PRO A 332 -4.20 -3.42 0.75
C PRO A 332 -4.95 -4.47 -0.07
N GLY A 333 -4.72 -4.54 -1.37
CA GLY A 333 -5.47 -5.34 -2.33
C GLY A 333 -6.61 -4.61 -3.03
N TYR A 334 -7.06 -3.42 -2.62
CA TYR A 334 -8.10 -2.74 -3.38
C TYR A 334 -7.54 -2.25 -4.73
N THR A 335 -8.20 -2.59 -5.84
CA THR A 335 -7.80 -2.13 -7.18
C THR A 335 -8.86 -1.29 -7.83
N PHE A 336 -8.39 -0.20 -8.44
CA PHE A 336 -9.20 0.69 -9.26
C PHE A 336 -8.51 0.91 -10.60
N THR A 337 -9.28 1.39 -11.56
CA THR A 337 -8.78 1.67 -12.91
C THR A 337 -8.21 3.09 -12.96
N LEU A 338 -7.01 3.23 -13.50
CA LEU A 338 -6.40 4.53 -13.79
C LEU A 338 -7.16 5.22 -14.94
N GLY A 339 -7.23 6.54 -14.93
CA GLY A 339 -7.96 7.32 -15.94
C GLY A 339 -7.09 7.58 -17.16
N CYS A 340 -5.79 7.32 -17.04
CA CYS A 340 -4.77 7.59 -18.04
C CYS A 340 -3.74 6.46 -18.10
N ASP A 341 -3.01 6.42 -19.22
CA ASP A 341 -1.81 5.58 -19.34
C ASP A 341 -0.81 5.90 -18.21
N PRO A 342 -0.26 4.90 -17.50
CA PRO A 342 0.80 5.11 -16.52
C PRO A 342 2.05 5.82 -17.06
N LEU A 343 2.23 5.82 -18.38
CA LEU A 343 3.33 6.49 -19.09
C LEU A 343 2.93 7.83 -19.68
N ALA A 344 1.70 8.29 -19.40
CA ALA A 344 1.27 9.62 -19.77
C ALA A 344 2.18 10.69 -19.15
N PRO A 345 2.28 11.87 -19.77
CA PRO A 345 2.93 13.01 -19.14
C PRO A 345 2.33 13.30 -17.75
N VAL A 346 3.20 13.57 -16.78
CA VAL A 346 2.84 13.97 -15.43
C VAL A 346 2.66 15.49 -15.34
N ALA A 347 1.72 15.93 -14.52
CA ALA A 347 1.63 17.32 -14.10
C ALA A 347 2.64 17.58 -12.98
N LEU A 348 3.40 18.66 -13.12
CA LEU A 348 4.29 19.17 -12.08
C LEU A 348 3.47 20.02 -11.13
N ARG A 349 3.44 19.69 -9.84
CA ARG A 349 2.66 20.44 -8.84
C ARG A 349 3.44 20.88 -7.63
N VAL A 350 3.20 22.12 -7.21
CA VAL A 350 3.70 22.65 -5.92
C VAL A 350 2.50 23.14 -5.12
N HIS A 351 2.35 22.67 -3.89
CA HIS A 351 1.21 22.98 -3.03
C HIS A 351 -0.16 22.77 -3.71
N GLY A 352 -0.25 21.79 -4.60
CA GLY A 352 -1.47 21.47 -5.36
C GLY A 352 -1.72 22.37 -6.58
N LEU A 353 -0.89 23.36 -6.89
CA LEU A 353 -0.97 24.16 -8.11
C LEU A 353 -0.14 23.52 -9.22
N VAL A 354 -0.69 23.45 -10.44
CA VAL A 354 0.07 22.98 -11.61
C VAL A 354 1.07 24.07 -12.01
N VAL A 355 2.34 23.72 -12.04
CA VAL A 355 3.46 24.60 -12.46
C VAL A 355 4.04 24.20 -13.81
N GLY A 356 3.64 23.04 -14.34
CA GLY A 356 4.09 22.56 -15.64
C GLY A 356 3.65 21.14 -15.95
N THR A 357 4.21 20.58 -17.02
CA THR A 357 4.07 19.17 -17.38
C THR A 357 5.44 18.58 -17.69
N GLY A 358 5.59 17.28 -17.50
CA GLY A 358 6.78 16.54 -17.87
C GLY A 358 6.46 15.14 -18.35
N ARG A 359 7.37 14.53 -19.10
CA ARG A 359 7.27 13.13 -19.52
C ARG A 359 8.25 12.27 -18.72
N LEU A 360 7.88 11.04 -18.43
CA LEU A 360 8.75 10.06 -17.79
C LEU A 360 9.89 9.66 -18.74
N VAL A 361 11.12 9.63 -18.23
CA VAL A 361 12.34 9.34 -19.01
C VAL A 361 13.27 8.43 -18.23
N ASP A 362 13.83 7.40 -18.88
CA ASP A 362 14.89 6.57 -18.28
C ASP A 362 16.27 7.15 -18.65
N ILE A 363 17.09 7.42 -17.63
CA ILE A 363 18.51 7.79 -17.79
C ILE A 363 19.36 6.75 -17.06
N ASN A 364 19.96 5.83 -17.82
CA ASN A 364 20.88 4.80 -17.30
C ASN A 364 20.29 3.95 -16.15
N GLY A 365 19.00 3.63 -16.21
CA GLY A 365 18.27 2.86 -15.19
C GLY A 365 17.72 3.70 -14.04
N ILE A 366 17.89 5.03 -14.08
CA ILE A 366 17.32 5.96 -13.10
C ILE A 366 16.13 6.66 -13.78
N LEU A 367 14.95 6.54 -13.17
CA LEU A 367 13.74 7.18 -13.68
C LEU A 367 13.76 8.68 -13.35
N GLY A 368 13.59 9.49 -14.38
CA GLY A 368 13.48 10.93 -14.28
C GLY A 368 12.20 11.48 -14.92
N VAL A 369 11.97 12.77 -14.71
CA VAL A 369 10.91 13.52 -15.37
C VAL A 369 11.53 14.62 -16.20
N GLN A 370 11.42 14.53 -17.52
CA GLN A 370 11.83 15.61 -18.42
C GLN A 370 10.70 16.64 -18.53
N ILE A 371 10.98 17.88 -18.15
CA ILE A 371 10.04 19.00 -18.23
C ILE A 371 9.71 19.27 -19.71
N THR A 372 8.43 19.20 -20.06
CA THR A 372 7.94 19.49 -21.42
C THR A 372 7.40 20.91 -21.51
N THR A 373 6.70 21.37 -20.49
CA THR A 373 6.17 22.74 -20.41
C THR A 373 6.23 23.25 -18.98
N LEU A 374 6.37 24.56 -18.83
CA LEU A 374 6.18 25.26 -17.56
C LEU A 374 5.08 26.31 -17.76
N THR A 375 4.16 26.39 -16.81
CA THR A 375 3.20 27.49 -16.76
C THR A 375 3.91 28.70 -16.17
N GLN A 376 4.09 29.76 -16.97
CA GLN A 376 4.58 31.02 -16.44
C GLN A 376 3.60 31.54 -15.37
N PRO A 377 4.09 32.03 -14.22
CA PRO A 377 3.23 32.73 -13.28
C PRO A 377 2.63 33.96 -13.99
N GLU A 378 1.31 34.07 -13.98
CA GLU A 378 0.61 35.26 -14.48
C GLU A 378 1.08 36.48 -13.68
N GLY A 379 2.00 37.25 -14.27
CA GLY A 379 2.69 38.36 -13.61
C GLY A 379 3.81 39.00 -14.44
N GLN A 380 4.29 38.35 -15.50
CA GLN A 380 5.20 38.94 -16.49
C GLN A 380 4.57 38.97 -17.88
N ASN A 381 3.39 39.60 -17.99
CA ASN A 381 2.91 40.10 -19.27
C ASN A 381 1.97 41.30 -19.05
N ALA A 382 2.55 42.36 -18.47
CA ALA A 382 1.98 43.70 -18.54
C ALA A 382 2.98 44.59 -19.27
N GLY A 383 2.87 44.60 -20.60
CA GLY A 383 3.12 45.77 -21.45
C GLY A 383 4.57 46.20 -21.74
N LEU A 384 4.92 46.10 -23.03
CA LEU A 384 5.66 47.09 -23.85
C LEU A 384 6.99 47.66 -23.32
#